data_AF-A0A2M7QZM6-F1
#
_entry.id   AF-A0A2M7QZM6-F1
#
_cell.length_a   1.000
_cell.length_b   1.000
_cell.length_c   1.000
_cell.angle_alpha   90.00
_cell.angle_beta   90.00
_cell.angle_gamma   90.00
#
_symmetry.space_group_name_H-M   'P 1'
#
loop_
_entity.id
_entity.type
_entity.pdbx_description
1 polymer ?
#
loop_
_entity_poly.entity_id
_entity_poly.type
_entity_poly.pdbx_seq_one_letter_code
_entity_poly.pdbx_strand_id
1 'polypeptide(L)'
;MISSFSLIKQVRAACDAGEEASIDLGECLTLSNNTTIKSVYSEPAFLVNLIVRNLFVLAGVLLFLYAFYAGFLFVSQGKKGMEQAQKMATTAVIGFVLLFSAYWIVQIVQLLTGVNMGL
;
A
#
# COMPACT_ATOMS: atom_id res chain seq x y z
N MET A 1 -21.67 29.25 16.63
CA MET A 1 -21.61 28.31 17.78
C MET A 1 -22.91 27.49 17.93
N ILE A 2 -23.57 27.08 16.81
CA ILE A 2 -24.90 26.42 16.82
C ILE A 2 -24.90 25.08 16.07
N SER A 3 -23.89 24.82 15.22
CA SER A 3 -23.79 23.57 14.43
C SER A 3 -23.34 22.35 15.23
N SER A 4 -22.79 22.52 16.44
CA SER A 4 -22.28 21.40 17.25
C SER A 4 -23.41 20.58 17.92
N PHE A 5 -24.59 21.19 18.11
CA PHE A 5 -25.69 20.56 18.85
C PHE A 5 -26.51 19.57 18.00
N SER A 6 -26.50 19.68 16.66
CA SER A 6 -27.19 18.73 15.78
C SER A 6 -26.47 17.38 15.71
N LEU A 7 -25.12 17.38 15.74
CA LEU A 7 -24.33 16.15 15.75
C LEU A 7 -24.56 15.36 17.04
N ILE A 8 -24.65 16.03 18.18
CA ILE A 8 -24.93 15.37 19.47
C ILE A 8 -26.34 14.74 19.48
N LYS A 9 -27.34 15.39 18.87
CA LYS A 9 -28.70 14.82 18.74
C LYS A 9 -28.74 13.61 17.79
N GLN A 10 -28.01 13.66 16.69
CA GLN A 10 -27.98 12.58 15.69
C GLN A 10 -27.21 11.36 16.20
N VAL A 11 -26.10 11.58 16.91
CA VAL A 11 -25.33 10.52 17.59
C VAL A 11 -26.15 9.89 18.72
N ARG A 12 -26.91 10.68 19.50
CA ARG A 12 -27.78 10.14 20.55
C ARG A 12 -28.92 9.27 19.99
N ALA A 13 -29.47 9.60 18.83
CA ALA A 13 -30.51 8.79 18.18
C ALA A 13 -29.97 7.49 17.57
N ALA A 14 -28.70 7.48 17.14
CA ALA A 14 -28.04 6.28 16.60
C ALA A 14 -27.44 5.36 17.71
N CYS A 15 -27.16 5.92 18.89
CA CYS A 15 -26.59 5.23 20.05
C CYS A 15 -27.64 4.91 21.14
N ASP A 16 -28.93 4.75 20.79
CA ASP A 16 -29.96 4.43 21.79
C ASP A 16 -29.76 3.00 22.29
N ALA A 17 -29.20 2.89 23.49
CA ALA A 17 -28.91 1.64 24.16
C ALA A 17 -30.22 1.07 24.73
N GLY A 18 -30.90 0.27 23.92
CA GLY A 18 -31.80 -0.75 24.44
C GLY A 18 -31.00 -1.76 25.26
N GLU A 19 -31.47 -2.02 26.47
CA GLU A 19 -30.98 -3.00 27.45
C GLU A 19 -30.27 -4.22 26.81
N GLU A 20 -29.03 -4.47 27.25
CA GLU A 20 -28.21 -5.67 26.94
C GLU A 20 -27.63 -5.78 25.52
N ALA A 21 -26.98 -4.73 25.00
CA ALA A 21 -26.04 -4.90 23.90
C ALA A 21 -24.84 -3.95 24.05
N SER A 22 -23.63 -4.50 23.98
CA SER A 22 -22.38 -3.74 23.93
C SER A 22 -22.48 -2.63 22.87
N ILE A 23 -22.35 -1.38 23.30
CA ILE A 23 -22.39 -0.23 22.39
C ILE A 23 -21.10 -0.23 21.56
N ASP A 24 -21.21 -0.68 20.31
CA ASP A 24 -20.10 -0.68 19.37
C ASP A 24 -19.91 0.75 18.84
N LEU A 25 -19.08 1.51 19.56
CA LEU A 25 -18.73 2.90 19.25
C LEU A 25 -18.19 3.06 17.83
N GLY A 26 -17.63 1.98 17.27
CA GLY A 26 -17.15 1.91 15.89
C GLY A 26 -18.25 2.06 14.85
N GLU A 27 -19.49 1.63 15.14
CA GLU A 27 -20.66 1.73 14.25
C GLU A 27 -21.45 3.02 14.45
N CYS A 28 -21.51 3.53 15.67
CA CYS A 28 -22.30 4.72 16.00
C CYS A 28 -21.57 6.05 15.69
N LEU A 29 -20.23 6.08 15.67
CA LEU A 29 -19.47 7.29 15.32
C LEU A 29 -19.21 7.36 13.81
N THR A 30 -19.86 8.32 13.16
CA THR A 30 -19.67 8.62 11.73
C THR A 30 -18.75 9.83 11.55
N LEU A 31 -17.79 9.74 10.61
CA LEU A 31 -16.94 10.86 10.22
C LEU A 31 -17.73 11.88 9.38
N SER A 32 -17.20 13.10 9.22
CA SER A 32 -17.81 14.18 8.43
C SER A 32 -18.14 13.82 6.96
N ASN A 33 -17.69 12.68 6.46
CA ASN A 33 -18.01 12.14 5.14
C ASN A 33 -19.11 11.06 5.15
N ASN A 34 -19.83 10.87 6.27
CA ASN A 34 -20.88 9.84 6.43
C ASN A 34 -20.35 8.40 6.29
N THR A 35 -19.10 8.17 6.72
CA THR A 35 -18.48 6.85 6.77
C THR A 35 -18.19 6.47 8.21
N THR A 36 -18.48 5.22 8.56
CA THR A 36 -18.32 4.63 9.89
C THR A 36 -16.83 4.43 10.22
N ILE A 37 -16.39 4.70 11.46
CA ILE A 37 -14.98 4.52 11.88
C ILE A 37 -14.51 3.08 11.61
N LYS A 38 -15.39 2.09 11.85
CA LYS A 38 -15.13 0.68 11.61
C LYS A 38 -14.73 0.40 10.16
N SER A 39 -15.34 1.05 9.15
CA SER A 39 -15.06 0.77 7.74
C SER A 39 -13.76 1.40 7.23
N VAL A 40 -13.24 2.44 7.90
CA VAL A 40 -11.99 3.10 7.49
C VAL A 40 -10.76 2.37 8.02
N TYR A 41 -10.88 1.73 9.18
CA TYR A 41 -9.77 1.02 9.84
C TYR A 41 -9.87 -0.50 9.79
N SER A 42 -10.94 -1.05 9.23
CA SER A 42 -11.12 -2.50 9.08
C SER A 42 -10.23 -3.13 8.02
N GLU A 43 -9.80 -2.36 7.00
CA GLU A 43 -9.15 -2.93 5.83
C GLU A 43 -7.62 -2.75 5.87
N PRO A 44 -6.85 -3.85 6.05
CA PRO A 44 -5.39 -3.81 5.94
C PRO A 44 -4.90 -3.38 4.54
N ALA A 45 -5.80 -3.34 3.55
CA ALA A 45 -5.55 -2.88 2.19
C ALA A 45 -4.99 -1.45 2.10
N PHE A 46 -5.38 -0.54 3.01
CA PHE A 46 -4.87 0.85 2.99
C PHE A 46 -3.36 0.90 3.23
N LEU A 47 -2.86 0.17 4.23
CA LEU A 47 -1.44 0.13 4.56
C LEU A 47 -0.64 -0.54 3.46
N VAL A 48 -1.16 -1.65 2.92
CA VAL A 48 -0.50 -2.39 1.83
C VAL A 48 -0.37 -1.50 0.59
N ASN A 49 -1.44 -0.81 0.17
CA ASN A 49 -1.39 0.04 -1.01
C ASN A 49 -0.41 1.21 -0.85
N LEU A 50 -0.40 1.86 0.32
CA LEU A 50 0.54 2.93 0.63
C LEU A 50 2.01 2.46 0.54
N ILE A 51 2.32 1.31 1.15
CA ILE A 51 3.67 0.74 1.16
C ILE A 51 4.07 0.33 -0.25
N VAL A 52 3.20 -0.41 -0.95
CA VAL A 52 3.50 -0.96 -2.28
C VAL A 52 3.76 0.17 -3.27
N ARG A 53 2.90 1.19 -3.33
CA ARG A 53 3.10 2.34 -4.23
C ARG A 53 4.42 3.05 -4.00
N ASN A 54 4.77 3.32 -2.74
CA ASN A 54 6.04 3.97 -2.41
C ASN A 54 7.25 3.06 -2.71
N LEU A 55 7.12 1.75 -2.46
CA LEU A 55 8.17 0.77 -2.71
C LEU A 55 8.45 0.59 -4.19
N PHE A 56 7.45 0.64 -5.07
CA PHE A 56 7.66 0.61 -6.53
C PHE A 56 8.46 1.82 -7.01
N VAL A 57 8.17 3.02 -6.50
CA VAL A 57 8.94 4.23 -6.83
C VAL A 57 10.38 4.10 -6.34
N LEU A 58 10.58 3.68 -5.09
CA LEU A 58 11.92 3.46 -4.52
C LEU A 58 12.70 2.37 -5.28
N ALA A 59 12.05 1.28 -5.67
CA ALA A 59 12.67 0.20 -6.43
C ALA A 59 13.14 0.69 -7.81
N GLY A 60 12.35 1.53 -8.49
CA GLY A 60 12.75 2.15 -9.76
C GLY A 60 13.99 3.04 -9.62
N VAL A 61 14.04 3.85 -8.57
CA VAL A 61 15.21 4.70 -8.28
C VAL A 61 16.44 3.84 -7.95
N LEU A 62 16.28 2.80 -7.14
CA LEU A 62 17.38 1.89 -6.80
C LEU A 62 17.90 1.13 -8.03
N LEU A 63 17.00 0.66 -8.90
CA LEU A 63 17.39 0.03 -10.16
C LEU A 63 18.22 0.96 -11.03
N PHE A 64 17.82 2.23 -11.13
CA PHE A 64 18.58 3.24 -11.84
C PHE A 64 19.98 3.41 -11.24
N LEU A 65 20.09 3.62 -9.93
CA LEU A 65 21.39 3.77 -9.25
C LEU A 65 22.28 2.53 -9.41
N TYR A 66 21.71 1.33 -9.31
CA TYR A 66 22.46 0.09 -9.52
C TYR A 66 22.91 -0.11 -10.96
N ALA A 67 22.13 0.31 -11.95
CA ALA A 67 22.55 0.26 -13.35
C ALA A 67 23.77 1.16 -13.59
N PHE A 68 23.77 2.39 -13.06
CA PHE A 68 24.93 3.29 -13.15
C PHE A 68 26.14 2.76 -12.39
N TYR A 69 25.94 2.24 -11.18
CA TYR A 69 27.03 1.70 -10.37
C TYR A 69 27.66 0.45 -11.02
N ALA A 70 26.83 -0.47 -11.54
CA ALA A 70 27.30 -1.65 -12.25
C ALA A 70 28.07 -1.27 -13.53
N GLY A 71 27.58 -0.28 -14.28
CA GLY A 71 28.27 0.25 -15.46
C GLY A 71 29.61 0.89 -15.12
N PHE A 72 29.67 1.69 -14.04
CA PHE A 72 30.93 2.27 -13.56
C PHE A 72 31.93 1.19 -13.15
N LEU A 73 31.49 0.17 -12.42
CA LEU A 73 32.31 -0.93 -11.96
C LEU A 73 32.90 -1.75 -13.12
N PHE A 74 32.11 -1.93 -14.18
CA PHE A 74 32.54 -2.60 -15.40
C PHE A 74 33.72 -1.89 -16.08
N VAL A 75 33.71 -0.55 -16.08
CA VAL A 75 34.78 0.28 -16.68
C VAL A 75 35.98 0.44 -15.74
N SER A 76 35.76 0.58 -14.43
CA SER A 76 36.81 1.04 -13.50
C SER A 76 37.72 -0.08 -12.96
N GLN A 77 37.27 -1.34 -12.90
CA GLN A 77 38.00 -2.42 -12.20
C GLN A 77 38.46 -3.58 -13.10
N GLY A 78 38.39 -3.43 -14.43
CA GLY A 78 38.85 -4.46 -15.38
C GLY A 78 38.19 -5.82 -15.15
N LYS A 79 38.95 -6.92 -15.20
CA LYS A 79 38.41 -8.30 -15.06
C LYS A 79 37.61 -8.54 -13.77
N LYS A 80 38.04 -7.98 -12.63
CA LYS A 80 37.30 -8.10 -11.35
C LYS A 80 36.00 -7.30 -11.36
N GLY A 81 36.05 -6.10 -11.94
CA GLY A 81 34.89 -5.24 -12.13
C GLY A 81 33.82 -5.87 -13.01
N MET A 82 34.23 -6.58 -14.07
CA MET A 82 33.31 -7.27 -14.97
C MET A 82 32.52 -8.37 -14.26
N GLU A 83 33.18 -9.24 -13.48
CA GLU A 83 32.48 -10.30 -12.73
C GLU A 83 31.52 -9.72 -11.70
N GLN A 84 31.92 -8.67 -10.99
CA GLN A 84 31.11 -8.05 -9.97
C GLN A 84 29.93 -7.26 -10.57
N ALA A 85 30.14 -6.58 -11.69
CA ALA A 85 29.09 -5.90 -12.44
C ALA A 85 28.06 -6.89 -12.99
N GLN A 86 28.49 -8.03 -13.52
CA GLN A 86 27.60 -9.09 -14.01
C GLN A 86 26.73 -9.66 -12.90
N LYS A 87 27.32 -9.95 -11.73
CA LYS A 87 26.55 -10.39 -10.56
C LYS A 87 25.52 -9.34 -10.15
N MET A 88 25.93 -8.07 -10.09
CA MET A 88 25.04 -6.99 -9.68
C MET A 88 23.90 -6.75 -10.68
N ALA A 89 24.20 -6.77 -11.98
CA ALA A 89 23.21 -6.70 -13.04
C ALA A 89 22.22 -7.87 -12.98
N THR A 90 22.72 -9.08 -12.72
CA THR A 90 21.87 -10.28 -12.60
C THR A 90 20.91 -10.15 -11.41
N THR A 91 21.39 -9.72 -10.25
CA THR A 91 20.56 -9.47 -9.07
C THR A 91 19.52 -8.37 -9.33
N ALA A 92 19.92 -7.30 -10.01
CA ALA A 92 19.01 -6.21 -10.38
C ALA A 92 17.90 -6.69 -11.33
N VAL A 93 18.25 -7.49 -12.35
CA VAL A 93 17.29 -8.08 -13.29
C VAL A 93 16.35 -9.05 -12.58
N ILE A 94 16.86 -9.91 -11.69
CA ILE A 94 16.02 -10.82 -10.89
C ILE A 94 15.04 -10.02 -10.04
N GLY A 95 15.50 -8.98 -9.35
CA GLY A 95 14.64 -8.10 -8.56
C GLY A 95 13.56 -7.41 -9.41
N PHE A 96 13.93 -6.92 -10.59
CA PHE A 96 12.99 -6.32 -11.53
C PHE A 96 11.91 -7.33 -11.99
N VAL A 97 12.32 -8.54 -12.39
CA VAL A 97 11.41 -9.61 -12.81
C VAL A 97 10.49 -10.04 -11.65
N LEU A 98 10.99 -10.08 -10.42
CA LEU A 98 10.17 -10.40 -9.24
C LEU A 98 9.07 -9.36 -9.01
N LEU A 99 9.40 -8.06 -9.10
CA LEU A 99 8.40 -6.98 -8.97
C LEU A 99 7.35 -7.06 -10.08
N PHE A 100 7.77 -7.33 -11.31
CA PHE A 100 6.86 -7.49 -12.44
C PHE A 100 5.94 -8.71 -12.27
N SER A 101 6.49 -9.83 -11.79
CA SER A 101 5.72 -11.05 -11.51
C SER A 101 4.70 -10.83 -10.40
N ALA A 102 5.09 -10.11 -9.34
CA ALA A 102 4.18 -9.76 -8.25
C ALA A 102 2.99 -8.92 -8.75
N TYR A 103 3.24 -7.95 -9.63
CA TYR A 103 2.18 -7.16 -10.26
C TYR A 103 1.21 -8.04 -11.05
N TRP A 104 1.70 -8.96 -11.87
CA TRP A 104 0.86 -9.88 -12.62
C TRP A 104 0.02 -10.81 -11.75
N ILE A 105 0.56 -11.30 -10.64
CA ILE A 105 -0.20 -12.11 -9.69
C ILE A 105 -1.42 -11.33 -9.19
N VAL A 106 -1.22 -10.06 -8.76
CA VAL A 106 -2.34 -9.25 -8.28
C VAL A 106 -3.34 -8.95 -9.39
N GLN A 107 -2.88 -8.63 -10.61
CA GLN A 107 -3.77 -8.40 -11.75
C GLN A 107 -4.64 -9.63 -12.07
N ILE A 108 -4.06 -10.83 -12.04
CA ILE A 108 -4.82 -12.07 -12.25
C ILE A 108 -5.87 -12.24 -11.14
N VAL A 109 -5.50 -12.01 -9.88
CA VAL A 109 -6.45 -12.10 -8.76
C VAL A 109 -7.58 -11.08 -8.89
N GLN A 110 -7.29 -9.84 -9.31
CA GLN A 110 -8.32 -8.83 -9.57
C GLN A 110 -9.29 -9.27 -10.68
N LEU A 111 -8.76 -9.83 -11.77
CA LEU A 111 -9.58 -10.33 -12.88
C LEU A 111 -10.52 -11.48 -12.45
N LEU A 112 -10.05 -12.36 -11.57
CA LEU A 112 -10.84 -13.49 -11.08
C LEU A 112 -11.87 -13.10 -10.02
N THR A 113 -11.54 -12.15 -9.15
CA THR A 113 -12.40 -11.75 -8.02
C THR A 113 -13.34 -10.60 -8.35
N GLY A 114 -13.07 -9.83 -9.42
CA GLY A 114 -13.83 -8.62 -9.75
C GLY A 114 -13.62 -7.46 -8.78
N VAL A 115 -12.74 -7.62 -7.77
CA VAL A 115 -12.42 -6.60 -6.79
C VAL A 115 -11.24 -5.78 -7.30
N ASN A 116 -11.43 -4.46 -7.42
CA ASN A 116 -10.37 -3.54 -7.80
C ASN A 116 -9.47 -3.26 -6.58
N MET A 117 -8.25 -3.82 -6.58
CA MET A 117 -7.32 -3.65 -5.45
C MET A 117 -6.50 -2.36 -5.54
N GLY A 118 -6.82 -1.45 -6.48
CA GLY A 118 -6.34 -0.07 -6.49
C GLY A 118 -4.82 0.11 -6.45
N LEU A 119 -4.06 -0.85 -6.98
CA LEU A 119 -2.62 -0.71 -7.23
C LEU A 119 -2.36 0.22 -8.41
#